data_AF-H1G329-F1
#
_entry.id   AF-H1G329-F1
#
_cell.length_a   1.000
_cell.length_b   1.000
_cell.length_c   1.000
_cell.angle_alpha   90.00
_cell.angle_beta   90.00
_cell.angle_gamma   90.00
#
_symmetry.space_group_name_H-M   'P 1'
#
loop_
_entity.id
_entity.type
_entity.pdbx_description
1 polymer ?
#
loop_
_entity_poly.entity_id
_entity_poly.type
_entity_poly.pdbx_seq_one_letter_code
_entity_poly.pdbx_strand_id
1 'polypeptide(L)'
;MAWAVTLRVNPKVIRVQEMRRKWGSCSSAGTVTLASDLVEQEERFQDYVIVHELLHLRFSTHGRMFKALMSAHVPGWREFEMLRHAGKMNAPQVRV
;
A
#
# COMPACT_ATOMS: atom_id res chain seq x y z
N MET A 1 13.21 -2.32 -8.85
CA MET A 1 13.73 -2.58 -7.48
C MET A 1 12.56 -3.03 -6.62
N ALA A 2 12.70 -4.08 -5.79
CA ALA A 2 11.60 -4.56 -4.94
C ALA A 2 11.46 -3.69 -3.68
N TRP A 3 10.27 -3.14 -3.41
CA TRP A 3 10.02 -2.23 -2.28
C TRP A 3 10.44 -2.75 -0.90
N ALA A 4 10.31 -4.06 -0.65
CA ALA A 4 10.74 -4.68 0.60
C ALA A 4 12.26 -4.48 0.86
N VAL A 5 13.07 -4.53 -0.19
CA VAL A 5 14.53 -4.30 -0.12
C VAL A 5 14.81 -2.82 0.16
N THR A 6 14.15 -1.91 -0.57
CA THR A 6 14.29 -0.46 -0.40
C THR A 6 13.95 -0.03 1.03
N LEU A 7 12.85 -0.53 1.58
CA LEU A 7 12.36 -0.18 2.92
C LEU A 7 13.04 -0.97 4.04
N ARG A 8 13.87 -1.96 3.69
CA ARG A 8 14.55 -2.90 4.60
C ARG A 8 13.55 -3.59 5.54
N VAL A 9 12.52 -4.18 4.96
CA VAL A 9 11.49 -4.96 5.67
C VAL A 9 11.43 -6.38 5.13
N ASN A 10 10.98 -7.31 5.97
CA ASN A 10 10.85 -8.71 5.61
C ASN A 10 9.44 -9.23 5.97
N PRO A 11 8.46 -9.12 5.07
CA PRO A 11 7.15 -9.74 5.30
C PRO A 11 7.31 -11.26 5.43
N LYS A 12 6.59 -11.89 6.36
CA LYS A 12 6.59 -13.36 6.48
C LYS A 12 5.86 -14.00 5.31
N VAL A 13 4.79 -13.36 4.87
CA VAL A 13 3.92 -13.84 3.80
C VAL A 13 3.43 -12.64 3.00
N ILE A 14 3.49 -12.76 1.67
CA ILE A 14 2.81 -11.85 0.75
C ILE A 14 1.66 -12.64 0.10
N ARG A 15 0.46 -12.07 0.12
CA ARG A 15 -0.74 -12.64 -0.50
C ARG A 15 -1.33 -11.65 -1.49
N VAL A 16 -1.84 -12.19 -2.59
CA VAL A 16 -2.70 -11.47 -3.52
C VAL A 16 -4.03 -12.20 -3.54
N GLN A 17 -5.12 -11.48 -3.30
CA GLN A 17 -6.47 -12.06 -3.26
C GLN A 17 -7.52 -11.01 -3.59
N GLU A 18 -8.75 -11.46 -3.86
CA GLU A 18 -9.87 -10.54 -3.99
C GLU A 18 -10.15 -9.82 -2.66
N MET A 19 -10.23 -8.49 -2.71
CA MET A 19 -10.55 -7.65 -1.56
C MET A 19 -11.62 -6.65 -1.95
N ARG A 20 -12.82 -6.75 -1.37
CA ARG A 20 -13.96 -5.89 -1.75
C ARG A 20 -13.85 -4.44 -1.25
N ARG A 21 -13.18 -4.21 -0.13
CA ARG A 21 -13.21 -2.92 0.60
C ARG A 21 -11.88 -2.19 0.68
N LYS A 22 -10.76 -2.91 0.60
CA LYS A 22 -9.41 -2.37 0.83
C LYS A 22 -8.50 -2.72 -0.33
N TRP A 23 -7.52 -1.86 -0.59
CA TRP A 23 -6.45 -2.10 -1.55
C TRP A 23 -5.32 -2.97 -0.98
N GLY A 24 -5.17 -2.99 0.34
CA GLY A 24 -4.22 -3.84 1.04
C GLY A 24 -4.49 -3.90 2.54
N SER A 25 -3.72 -4.75 3.21
CA SER A 25 -3.64 -4.82 4.67
C SER A 25 -2.39 -5.56 5.13
N CYS A 26 -1.79 -5.09 6.23
CA CYS A 26 -0.75 -5.82 6.96
C CYS A 26 -1.28 -6.32 8.32
N SER A 27 -1.02 -7.58 8.66
CA SER A 27 -1.30 -8.13 9.99
C SER A 27 -0.09 -7.98 10.92
N SER A 28 -0.34 -8.01 12.24
CA SER A 28 0.73 -8.05 13.26
C SER A 28 1.61 -9.29 13.16
N ALA A 29 1.12 -10.37 12.54
CA ALA A 29 1.89 -11.57 12.28
C ALA A 29 2.90 -11.43 11.11
N GLY A 30 2.86 -10.30 10.38
CA GLY A 30 3.74 -10.03 9.24
C GLY A 30 3.21 -10.54 7.90
N THR A 31 1.89 -10.76 7.79
CA THR A 31 1.24 -11.09 6.52
C THR A 31 0.81 -9.80 5.83
N VAL A 32 1.36 -9.54 4.66
CA VAL A 32 0.93 -8.44 3.77
C VAL A 32 -0.01 -9.02 2.73
N THR A 33 -1.21 -8.47 2.65
CA THR A 33 -2.22 -8.86 1.67
C THR A 33 -2.49 -7.66 0.76
N LEU A 34 -2.40 -7.88 -0.54
CA LEU A 34 -2.73 -6.91 -1.58
C LEU A 34 -3.96 -7.38 -2.34
N ALA A 35 -4.76 -6.43 -2.79
CA ALA A 35 -5.90 -6.74 -3.62
C ALA A 35 -5.48 -7.14 -5.05
N SER A 36 -6.13 -8.13 -5.65
CA SER A 36 -5.81 -8.64 -6.98
C SER A 36 -5.98 -7.61 -8.10
N ASP A 37 -7.03 -6.81 -8.02
CA ASP A 37 -7.36 -5.67 -8.90
C ASP A 37 -6.49 -4.43 -8.65
N LEU A 38 -5.55 -4.44 -7.69
CA LEU A 38 -4.58 -3.34 -7.53
C LEU A 38 -3.73 -3.15 -8.79
N VAL A 39 -3.46 -4.25 -9.52
CA VAL A 39 -2.69 -4.24 -10.77
C VAL A 39 -3.34 -3.39 -11.88
N GLU A 40 -4.64 -3.14 -11.79
CA GLU A 40 -5.40 -2.34 -12.76
C GLU A 40 -5.35 -0.83 -12.46
N GLN A 41 -4.74 -0.43 -11.34
CA GLN A 41 -4.61 0.98 -10.97
C GLN A 41 -3.34 1.59 -11.55
N GLU A 42 -3.26 2.92 -11.59
CA GLU A 42 -2.03 3.62 -11.97
C GLU A 42 -0.84 3.15 -11.11
N GLU A 43 0.33 2.95 -11.71
CA GLU A 43 1.55 2.44 -11.07
C GLU A 43 1.89 3.21 -9.78
N ARG A 44 1.72 4.54 -9.77
CA ARG A 44 1.96 5.36 -8.57
C ARG A 44 1.02 5.04 -7.40
N PHE A 45 -0.22 4.69 -7.70
CA PHE A 45 -1.16 4.24 -6.69
C PHE A 45 -0.82 2.82 -6.19
N GLN A 46 -0.33 1.96 -7.08
CA GLN A 46 0.19 0.64 -6.68
C GLN A 46 1.37 0.78 -5.72
N ASP A 47 2.35 1.61 -6.06
CA ASP A 47 3.51 1.93 -5.21
C ASP A 47 3.06 2.46 -3.85
N TYR A 48 2.11 3.40 -3.85
CA TYR A 48 1.53 3.93 -2.61
C TYR A 48 0.99 2.83 -1.70
N VAL A 49 0.13 1.94 -2.22
CA VAL A 49 -0.49 0.87 -1.44
C VAL A 49 0.58 -0.12 -0.94
N ILE A 50 1.50 -0.54 -1.81
CA ILE A 50 2.55 -1.50 -1.47
C ILE A 50 3.46 -0.93 -0.37
N VAL A 51 3.95 0.30 -0.53
CA VAL A 51 4.80 0.96 0.47
C VAL A 51 4.04 1.16 1.78
N HIS A 52 2.76 1.53 1.73
CA HIS A 52 1.93 1.70 2.92
C HIS A 52 1.84 0.42 3.75
N GLU A 53 1.49 -0.70 3.12
CA GLU A 53 1.35 -1.97 3.83
C GLU A 53 2.70 -2.53 4.30
N LEU A 54 3.77 -2.33 3.53
CA LEU A 54 5.12 -2.73 3.95
C LEU A 54 5.64 -1.92 5.14
N LEU A 55 5.36 -0.62 5.21
CA LEU A 55 5.73 0.21 6.36
C LEU A 55 5.01 -0.21 7.64
N HIS A 56 3.82 -0.82 7.53
CA HIS A 56 3.12 -1.38 8.69
C HIS A 56 3.85 -2.53 9.37
N LEU A 57 4.83 -3.16 8.72
CA LEU A 57 5.73 -4.13 9.36
C LEU A 57 6.65 -3.49 10.42
N ARG A 58 6.89 -2.17 10.33
CA ARG A 58 7.75 -1.42 11.25
C ARG A 58 6.97 -0.45 12.14
N PHE A 59 5.80 0.01 11.70
CA PHE A 59 5.03 1.05 12.36
C PHE A 59 3.54 0.66 12.45
N SER A 60 3.03 0.52 13.66
CA SER A 60 1.61 0.22 13.88
C SER A 60 0.67 1.40 13.61
N THR A 61 1.19 2.61 13.51
CA THR A 61 0.42 3.84 13.29
C THR A 61 1.06 4.75 12.24
N HIS A 62 0.25 5.63 11.63
CA HIS A 62 0.68 6.62 10.63
C HIS A 62 1.34 7.86 11.26
N GLY A 63 2.26 7.64 12.19
CA GLY A 63 2.98 8.70 12.92
C GLY A 63 3.98 9.47 12.04
N ARG A 64 4.74 10.39 12.67
CA ARG A 64 5.70 11.27 11.96
C ARG A 64 6.70 10.49 11.09
N MET A 65 7.27 9.40 11.63
CA MET A 65 8.26 8.60 10.90
C MET A 65 7.65 7.87 9.70
N PHE A 66 6.44 7.32 9.85
CA PHE A 66 5.69 6.70 8.75
C PHE A 66 5.49 7.71 7.61
N LYS A 67 4.99 8.90 7.94
CA LYS A 67 4.72 9.97 6.96
C LYS A 67 6.00 10.46 6.28
N ALA A 68 7.11 10.54 7.01
CA ALA A 68 8.40 10.93 6.44
C ALA A 68 8.90 9.91 5.41
N LEU A 69 8.80 8.61 5.71
CA LEU A 69 9.19 7.55 4.77
C LEU A 69 8.27 7.49 3.56
N MET A 70 6.96 7.69 3.74
CA MET A 70 6.03 7.85 2.62
C MET A 70 6.44 9.02 1.73
N SER A 71 6.75 10.19 2.30
CA SER A 71 7.19 11.36 1.53
C SER A 71 8.51 11.15 0.79
N ALA A 72 9.44 10.38 1.37
CA ALA A 72 10.73 10.09 0.75
C ALA A 72 10.62 9.10 -0.41
N HIS A 73 9.71 8.11 -0.32
CA HIS A 73 9.63 7.01 -1.28
C HIS A 73 8.50 7.15 -2.30
N VAL A 74 7.40 7.80 -1.93
CA VAL A 74 6.22 8.02 -2.78
C VAL A 74 5.85 9.51 -2.72
N PRO A 75 6.56 10.39 -3.44
CA PRO A 75 6.23 11.82 -3.48
C PRO A 75 4.77 12.03 -3.93
N GLY A 76 4.05 12.95 -3.28
CA GLY A 76 2.64 13.19 -3.58
C GLY A 76 1.64 12.21 -2.94
N TRP A 77 2.10 11.26 -2.12
CA TRP A 77 1.25 10.20 -1.54
C TRP A 77 -0.04 10.64 -0.83
N ARG A 78 -0.12 11.91 -0.40
CA ARG A 78 -1.32 12.46 0.24
C ARG A 78 -2.53 12.48 -0.68
N GLU A 79 -2.33 12.59 -1.99
CA GLU A 79 -3.41 12.50 -2.98
C GLU A 79 -3.99 11.08 -3.01
N PHE A 80 -3.11 10.07 -3.00
CA PHE A 80 -3.49 8.66 -2.95
C PHE A 80 -4.10 8.25 -1.60
N GLU A 81 -3.72 8.92 -0.51
CA GLU A 81 -4.34 8.70 0.80
C GLU A 81 -5.84 9.00 0.76
N MET A 82 -6.27 10.07 0.08
CA MET A 82 -7.69 10.38 -0.07
C MET A 82 -8.42 9.29 -0.87
N LEU A 83 -7.83 8.85 -1.99
CA LEU A 83 -8.40 7.78 -2.83
C LEU A 83 -8.54 6.46 -2.07
N ARG A 84 -7.56 6.10 -1.24
CA ARG A 84 -7.62 4.93 -0.36
C ARG A 84 -8.76 5.03 0.65
N HIS A 85 -8.97 6.21 1.26
CA HIS A 85 -10.05 6.42 2.23
C HIS A 85 -11.44 6.46 1.59
N ALA A 86 -11.55 6.97 0.36
CA ALA A 86 -12.80 6.94 -0.41
C ALA A 86 -13.26 5.51 -0.72
N GLY A 87 -12.37 4.52 -0.58
CA GLY A 87 -12.66 3.10 -0.76
C GLY A 87 -12.68 2.68 -2.23
N LYS A 88 -12.59 1.38 -2.46
CA LYS A 88 -12.51 0.78 -3.82
C LYS A 88 -13.71 1.11 -4.71
N MET A 89 -14.88 1.34 -4.11
CA MET A 89 -16.11 1.61 -4.86
C MET A 89 -16.07 2.93 -5.65
N ASN A 90 -15.11 3.81 -5.35
CA ASN A 90 -14.96 5.12 -5.96
C ASN A 90 -13.66 5.27 -6.76
N ALA A 91 -12.86 4.22 -6.87
CA ALA A 91 -11.60 4.29 -7.61
C ALA A 91 -11.87 4.22 -9.12
N PRO A 92 -11.30 5.13 -9.93
CA PRO A 92 -11.41 5.04 -11.37
C PRO A 92 -10.76 3.73 -11.83
N GLN A 93 -11.56 2.82 -12.40
CA GLN A 93 -11.02 1.67 -13.12
C GLN A 93 -10.34 2.22 -14.37
N VAL A 94 -9.01 2.17 -14.40
CA VAL A 94 -8.26 2.40 -15.63
C VAL A 94 -8.59 1.21 -16.53
N ARG A 95 -9.46 1.42 -17.52
CA ARG A 95 -9.73 0.41 -18.54
C ARG A 95 -8.48 0.25 -19.38
N VAL A 96 -7.82 -0.89 -19.24
CA VAL A 96 -6.92 -1.43 -20.28
C VAL A 96 -7.70 -1.75 -21.54
#